data_AF-A0A2N9IYZ1-F1
#
_entry.id   AF-A0A2N9IYZ1-F1
#
_cell.length_a   1.000
_cell.length_b   1.000
_cell.length_c   1.000
_cell.angle_alpha   90.00
_cell.angle_beta   90.00
_cell.angle_gamma   90.00
#
_symmetry.space_group_name_H-M   'P 1'
#
loop_
_entity.id
_entity.type
_entity.pdbx_description
1 polymer ?
#
loop_
_entity_poly.entity_id
_entity_poly.type
_entity_poly.pdbx_seq_one_letter_code
_entity_poly.pdbx_strand_id
1 'polypeptide(L)'
;MASSSSQNNHNAINLNVVPSAAPEVWRPYFLSLNGPVTVTDSVILSGTTTTAVAAGLLTLEDGRILAERTNPQTINDSMALTIQYRLLKDNKKKVGELKEENKGLKKFVDSYANDLVARATEQSKTTTKFQK
;
A
#
# COMPACT_ATOMS: atom_id res chain seq x y z
N MET A 1 3.51 49.78 34.18
CA MET A 1 3.72 49.04 32.92
C MET A 1 4.28 47.68 33.30
N ALA A 2 3.46 46.63 33.20
CA ALA A 2 3.87 45.26 33.49
C ALA A 2 4.12 44.55 32.15
N SER A 3 5.35 44.12 31.91
CA SER A 3 5.69 43.29 30.76
C SER A 3 5.57 41.82 31.16
N SER A 4 4.62 41.12 30.55
CA SER A 4 4.45 39.66 30.65
C SER A 4 5.40 39.00 29.65
N SER A 5 6.36 38.20 30.13
CA SER A 5 7.18 37.34 29.28
C SER A 5 6.52 35.96 29.19
N SER A 6 6.10 35.56 27.99
CA SER A 6 5.46 34.27 27.75
C SER A 6 6.43 33.13 27.97
N GLN A 7 6.04 32.18 28.83
CA GLN A 7 6.75 30.95 29.10
C GLN A 7 6.89 30.14 27.81
N ASN A 8 8.12 30.10 27.32
CA ASN A 8 8.57 29.24 26.26
C ASN A 8 8.67 27.80 26.81
N ASN A 9 7.67 26.97 26.50
CA ASN A 9 7.70 25.54 26.76
C ASN A 9 8.37 24.82 25.57
N HIS A 10 9.69 24.92 25.44
CA HIS A 10 10.43 23.98 24.62
C HIS A 10 10.69 22.71 25.45
N ASN A 11 9.86 21.68 25.21
CA ASN A 11 10.17 20.31 25.62
C ASN A 11 11.43 19.86 24.88
N ALA A 12 12.61 20.19 25.41
CA ALA A 12 13.87 19.66 24.92
C ALA A 12 13.91 18.16 25.19
N ILE A 13 13.82 17.35 24.14
CA ILE A 13 13.91 15.89 24.21
C ILE A 13 15.37 15.56 24.57
N ASN A 14 15.59 15.15 25.83
CA ASN A 14 16.89 14.69 26.30
C ASN A 14 17.15 13.27 25.75
N LEU A 15 18.05 13.16 24.78
CA LEU A 15 18.42 11.89 24.12
C LEU A 15 19.26 10.95 24.99
N ASN A 16 19.64 11.35 26.21
CA ASN A 16 20.43 10.51 27.12
C ASN A 16 19.56 9.71 28.12
N VAL A 17 18.24 9.84 28.05
CA VAL A 17 17.32 9.06 28.90
C VAL A 17 17.04 7.71 28.24
N VAL A 18 17.58 6.64 28.81
CA VAL A 18 17.22 5.26 28.42
C VAL A 18 15.75 5.03 28.75
N PRO A 19 14.88 4.67 27.78
CA PRO A 19 13.47 4.42 28.05
C PRO A 19 13.32 3.12 28.85
N SER A 20 12.84 3.20 30.08
CA SER A 20 12.59 2.04 30.94
C SER A 20 11.25 1.33 30.65
N ALA A 21 10.50 1.78 29.64
CA ALA A 21 9.22 1.20 29.27
C ALA A 21 9.24 0.77 27.80
N ALA A 22 8.71 -0.43 27.52
CA ALA A 22 8.62 -0.99 26.19
C ALA A 22 7.86 -0.04 25.25
N PRO A 23 8.30 0.15 23.99
CA PRO A 23 7.61 1.04 23.07
C PRO A 23 6.19 0.53 22.83
N GLU A 24 5.19 1.34 23.17
CA GLU A 24 3.80 1.09 22.80
C GLU A 24 3.72 0.94 21.28
N VAL A 25 3.48 -0.28 20.82
CA VAL A 25 3.28 -0.60 19.41
C VAL A 25 1.96 0.03 18.98
N TRP A 26 2.04 1.25 18.45
CA TRP A 26 0.89 1.98 17.93
C TRP A 26 0.29 1.20 16.76
N ARG A 27 -0.91 0.64 16.95
CA ARG A 27 -1.66 -0.06 15.90
C ARG A 27 -2.64 0.93 15.27
N PRO A 28 -2.48 1.32 14.00
CA PRO A 28 -3.44 2.18 13.34
C PRO A 28 -4.77 1.43 13.19
N TYR A 29 -5.83 1.96 13.80
CA TYR A 29 -7.20 1.52 13.51
C TYR A 29 -7.74 2.39 12.38
N PHE A 30 -8.08 1.75 11.26
CA PHE A 30 -8.82 2.41 10.19
C PHE A 30 -10.28 2.49 10.61
N LEU A 31 -10.81 3.70 10.76
CA LEU A 31 -12.25 3.90 10.83
C LEU A 31 -12.81 3.56 9.45
N SER A 32 -13.56 2.46 9.40
CA SER A 32 -14.29 2.02 8.21
C SER A 32 -15.27 3.12 7.79
N LEU A 33 -14.97 3.80 6.68
CA LEU A 33 -15.96 4.63 5.99
C LEU A 33 -16.95 3.66 5.36
N ASN A 34 -18.21 3.68 5.78
CA ASN A 34 -19.24 2.70 5.42
C ASN A 34 -19.74 2.82 3.95
N GLY A 35 -18.85 3.01 2.98
CA GLY A 35 -19.18 3.14 1.55
C GLY A 35 -18.08 2.63 0.62
N PRO A 36 -18.39 2.35 -0.65
CA PRO A 36 -17.39 1.94 -1.64
C PRO A 36 -16.37 3.06 -1.88
N VAL A 37 -15.08 2.76 -1.72
CA VAL A 37 -13.99 3.71 -1.96
C VAL A 37 -13.91 4.04 -3.45
N THR A 38 -14.10 5.32 -3.81
CA THR A 38 -14.01 5.83 -5.18
C THR A 38 -12.61 6.36 -5.51
N VAL A 39 -12.28 6.48 -6.80
CA VAL A 39 -10.98 7.02 -7.27
C VAL A 39 -10.74 8.46 -6.80
N THR A 40 -11.80 9.19 -6.46
CA THR A 40 -11.75 10.56 -5.92
C THR A 40 -11.72 10.61 -4.40
N ASP A 41 -11.86 9.48 -3.70
CA ASP A 41 -11.82 9.43 -2.24
C ASP A 41 -10.38 9.64 -1.77
N SER A 42 -10.08 10.91 -1.51
CA SER A 42 -8.89 11.29 -0.78
C SER A 42 -9.19 11.03 0.69
N VAL A 43 -8.59 9.99 1.28
CA VAL A 43 -8.53 9.85 2.74
C VAL A 43 -8.01 11.20 3.24
N ILE A 44 -8.75 11.90 4.11
CA ILE A 44 -8.23 13.09 4.79
C ILE A 44 -7.06 12.60 5.64
N LEU A 45 -5.89 12.55 5.04
CA LEU A 45 -4.66 12.13 5.63
C LEU A 45 -4.22 13.36 6.43
N SER A 46 -4.64 13.40 7.69
CA SER A 46 -4.12 14.40 8.63
C SER A 46 -2.59 14.44 8.48
N GLY A 47 -1.96 15.61 8.67
CA GLY A 47 -0.50 15.71 8.56
C GLY A 47 0.24 14.63 9.37
N THR A 48 -0.37 14.20 10.48
CA THR A 48 0.05 13.08 11.33
C THR A 48 -0.04 11.72 10.63
N THR A 49 -1.16 11.39 9.98
CA THR A 49 -1.32 10.13 9.24
C THR A 49 -0.40 10.08 8.02
N THR A 50 -0.22 11.21 7.33
CA THR A 50 0.70 11.31 6.18
C THR A 50 2.14 11.07 6.62
N THR A 51 2.54 11.67 7.73
CA THR A 51 3.87 11.49 8.33
C THR A 51 4.09 10.05 8.79
N ALA A 52 3.09 9.40 9.41
CA ALA A 52 3.19 8.01 9.86
C ALA A 52 3.29 7.01 8.69
N VAL A 53 2.48 7.18 7.65
CA VAL A 53 2.55 6.35 6.43
C VAL A 53 3.88 6.58 5.71
N ALA A 54 4.33 7.83 5.60
CA ALA A 54 5.64 8.14 5.04
C ALA A 54 6.77 7.48 5.84
N ALA A 55 6.74 7.54 7.17
CA ALA A 55 7.73 6.88 8.03
C ALA A 55 7.76 5.36 7.85
N GLY A 56 6.62 4.71 7.59
CA GLY A 56 6.56 3.28 7.25
C GLY A 56 7.11 2.93 5.86
N LEU A 57 7.23 3.91 4.97
CA LEU A 57 7.73 3.74 3.60
C LEU A 57 9.18 4.20 3.42
N LEU A 58 9.71 5.02 4.33
CA LEU A 58 11.09 5.49 4.30
C LEU A 58 12.01 4.50 5.01
N THR A 59 13.18 4.23 4.43
CA THR A 59 14.24 3.51 5.14
C THR A 59 14.99 4.45 6.08
N LEU A 60 15.74 3.88 7.04
CA LEU A 60 16.64 4.64 7.92
C LEU A 60 17.64 5.50 7.11
N GLU A 61 18.07 5.02 5.93
CA GLU A 61 18.95 5.75 5.03
C GLU A 61 18.26 6.96 4.38
N ASP A 62 17.01 6.79 3.93
CA ASP A 62 16.20 7.89 3.40
C ASP A 62 16.02 8.97 4.48
N GLY A 63 15.82 8.56 5.73
CA GLY A 63 15.75 9.47 6.88
C GLY A 63 17.03 10.26 7.14
N ARG A 64 18.21 9.63 6.99
CA ARG A 64 19.51 10.31 7.10
C ARG A 64 19.71 11.37 6.02
N ILE A 65 19.42 11.02 4.76
CA ILE A 65 19.54 11.94 3.61
C ILE A 65 18.58 13.13 3.73
N LEU A 66 17.38 12.90 4.25
CA LEU A 66 16.40 13.95 4.51
C LEU A 66 16.81 14.85 5.69
N ALA A 67 17.43 14.29 6.75
CA ALA A 67 17.88 15.05 7.91
C ALA A 67 19.04 16.01 7.61
N GLU A 68 19.86 15.72 6.60
CA GLU A 68 20.94 16.61 6.12
C GLU A 68 20.40 17.81 5.32
N ARG A 69 19.12 17.80 4.93
CA ARG A 69 18.49 18.90 4.18
C ARG A 69 17.88 19.92 5.11
N THR A 70 18.13 21.20 4.84
CA THR A 70 17.68 22.31 5.69
C THR A 70 16.39 22.97 5.21
N ASN A 71 16.05 22.84 3.92
CA ASN A 71 14.86 23.45 3.33
C ASN A 71 13.63 22.53 3.45
N PRO A 72 12.57 22.93 4.18
CA PRO A 72 11.36 22.12 4.36
C PRO A 72 10.67 21.71 3.05
N GLN A 73 10.68 22.58 2.04
CA GLN A 73 10.07 22.26 0.74
C GLN A 73 10.82 21.13 0.04
N THR A 74 12.16 21.19 0.05
CA THR A 74 13.01 20.16 -0.56
C THR A 74 12.89 18.81 0.16
N ILE A 75 12.67 18.81 1.47
CA ILE A 75 12.40 17.60 2.26
C ILE A 75 11.08 16.98 1.82
N ASN A 76 10.00 17.77 1.73
CA ASN A 76 8.67 17.29 1.32
C ASN A 76 8.68 16.71 -0.10
N ASP A 77 9.27 17.43 -1.07
CA ASP A 77 9.34 16.97 -2.46
C ASP A 77 10.14 15.66 -2.57
N SER A 78 11.18 15.51 -1.76
CA SER A 78 12.02 14.31 -1.74
C SER A 78 11.34 13.12 -1.08
N MET A 79 10.59 13.36 0.01
CA MET A 79 9.74 12.32 0.61
C MET A 79 8.68 11.83 -0.38
N ALA A 80 8.00 12.76 -1.06
CA ALA A 80 7.00 12.44 -2.07
C ALA A 80 7.62 11.60 -3.21
N LEU A 81 8.81 11.96 -3.68
CA LEU A 81 9.52 11.21 -4.72
C LEU A 81 9.88 9.79 -4.26
N THR A 82 10.42 9.64 -3.04
CA THR A 82 10.79 8.32 -2.50
C THR A 82 9.57 7.41 -2.32
N ILE A 83 8.47 7.97 -1.81
CA ILE A 83 7.20 7.25 -1.66
C ILE A 83 6.68 6.80 -3.04
N GLN A 84 6.64 7.71 -4.02
CA GLN A 84 6.19 7.39 -5.37
C GLN A 84 7.06 6.33 -6.04
N TYR A 85 8.38 6.43 -5.91
CA TYR A 85 9.30 5.45 -6.48
C TYR A 85 9.08 4.05 -5.90
N ARG A 86 8.88 3.94 -4.58
CA ARG A 86 8.60 2.66 -3.91
C ARG A 86 7.28 2.06 -4.37
N LEU A 87 6.20 2.85 -4.36
CA LEU A 87 4.89 2.41 -4.83
C LEU A 87 4.94 1.96 -6.29
N LEU A 88 5.66 2.70 -7.15
CA LEU A 88 5.84 2.32 -8.55
C LEU A 88 6.57 0.97 -8.68
N LYS A 89 7.64 0.77 -7.90
CA LYS A 89 8.42 -0.48 -7.92
C LYS A 89 7.56 -1.67 -7.50
N ASP A 90 6.81 -1.53 -6.40
CA ASP A 90 5.95 -2.58 -5.87
C ASP A 90 4.79 -2.90 -6.83
N ASN A 91 4.15 -1.87 -7.38
CA ASN A 91 3.10 -2.03 -8.39
C ASN A 91 3.63 -2.71 -9.65
N LYS A 92 4.82 -2.34 -10.14
CA LYS A 92 5.44 -2.98 -11.30
C LYS A 92 5.67 -4.47 -11.07
N LYS A 93 6.14 -4.84 -9.87
CA LYS A 93 6.29 -6.25 -9.48
C LYS A 93 4.93 -6.96 -9.50
N LYS A 94 3.91 -6.37 -8.86
CA LYS A 94 2.59 -6.98 -8.76
C LYS A 94 1.91 -7.17 -10.13
N VAL A 95 2.06 -6.20 -11.03
CA VAL A 95 1.57 -6.30 -12.41
C VAL A 95 2.23 -7.47 -13.15
N GLY A 96 3.53 -7.70 -12.92
CA GLY A 96 4.24 -8.85 -13.48
C GLY A 96 3.67 -10.19 -13.00
N GLU A 97 3.43 -10.33 -11.70
CA GLU A 97 2.82 -11.53 -11.09
C GLU A 97 1.41 -11.80 -11.67
N LEU A 98 0.57 -10.77 -11.70
CA LEU A 98 -0.80 -10.87 -12.23
C LEU A 98 -0.83 -11.25 -13.71
N LYS A 99 0.18 -10.81 -14.48
CA LYS A 99 0.28 -11.17 -15.90
C LYS A 99 0.54 -12.66 -16.11
N GLU A 100 1.41 -13.27 -15.30
CA GLU A 100 1.67 -14.70 -15.37
C GLU A 100 0.49 -15.53 -14.85
N GLU A 101 -0.18 -15.09 -13.79
CA GLU A 101 -1.41 -15.71 -13.30
C GLU A 101 -2.50 -15.70 -14.38
N ASN A 102 -2.73 -14.56 -15.04
CA ASN A 102 -3.69 -14.43 -16.14
C ASN A 102 -3.37 -15.36 -17.32
N LYS A 103 -2.08 -15.58 -17.62
CA LYS A 103 -1.67 -16.56 -18.63
C LYS A 103 -2.02 -17.98 -18.22
N GLY A 104 -1.88 -18.32 -16.93
CA GLY A 104 -2.32 -19.60 -16.37
C GLY A 104 -3.83 -19.79 -16.46
N LEU A 105 -4.59 -18.78 -16.03
CA LEU A 105 -6.06 -18.77 -16.11
C LEU A 105 -6.55 -18.94 -17.55
N LYS A 106 -5.92 -18.26 -18.51
CA LYS A 106 -6.27 -18.43 -19.92
C LYS A 106 -6.10 -19.87 -20.39
N LYS A 107 -4.98 -20.52 -20.07
CA LYS A 107 -4.76 -21.94 -20.42
C LYS A 107 -5.79 -22.85 -19.77
N PHE A 108 -6.16 -22.57 -18.52
CA PHE A 108 -7.18 -23.32 -17.81
C PHE A 108 -8.55 -23.21 -18.49
N VAL A 109 -8.97 -22.00 -18.85
CA VAL A 109 -10.23 -21.75 -19.57
C VAL A 109 -10.23 -22.43 -20.93
N ASP A 110 -9.15 -22.32 -21.70
CA ASP A 110 -9.00 -22.96 -23.01
C ASP A 110 -9.12 -24.50 -22.88
N SER A 111 -8.48 -25.10 -21.87
CA SER A 111 -8.57 -26.54 -21.60
C SER A 111 -9.98 -26.97 -21.19
N TYR A 112 -10.64 -26.18 -20.35
CA TYR A 112 -11.99 -26.48 -19.87
C TYR A 112 -13.00 -26.43 -21.03
N ALA A 113 -12.88 -25.44 -21.91
CA ALA A 113 -13.72 -25.35 -23.10
C ALA A 113 -13.53 -26.56 -24.04
N ASN A 114 -12.29 -26.99 -24.27
CA ASN A 114 -12.00 -28.16 -25.08
C ASN A 114 -12.60 -29.45 -24.50
N ASP A 115 -12.50 -29.63 -23.18
CA ASP A 115 -13.05 -30.81 -22.49
C ASP A 115 -14.59 -30.82 -22.52
N LEU A 116 -15.23 -29.66 -22.38
CA LEU A 116 -16.68 -29.53 -22.57
C LEU A 116 -17.11 -29.95 -23.99
N VAL A 117 -16.40 -29.48 -25.02
CA VAL A 117 -16.68 -29.84 -26.42
C VAL A 117 -16.51 -31.34 -26.65
N ALA A 118 -15.45 -31.95 -26.10
CA ALA A 118 -15.20 -33.37 -26.21
C ALA A 118 -16.35 -34.19 -25.57
N ARG A 119 -16.77 -33.81 -24.35
CA ARG A 119 -17.89 -34.47 -23.65
C ARG A 119 -19.21 -34.34 -24.42
N ALA A 120 -19.53 -33.15 -24.93
CA ALA A 120 -20.73 -32.94 -25.73
C ALA A 120 -20.74 -33.79 -27.02
N THR A 121 -19.57 -33.93 -27.65
CA THR A 121 -19.41 -34.75 -28.86
C THR A 121 -19.61 -36.23 -28.57
N GLU A 122 -19.04 -36.75 -27.48
CA GLU A 122 -19.23 -38.15 -27.06
C GLU A 122 -20.68 -38.43 -26.64
N GLN A 123 -21.34 -37.48 -25.96
CA GLN A 123 -22.75 -37.62 -25.61
C GLN A 123 -23.64 -37.67 -26.85
N SER A 124 -23.41 -36.80 -27.85
CA SER A 124 -24.15 -36.83 -29.12
C SER A 124 -24.00 -38.16 -29.87
N LYS A 125 -22.78 -38.72 -29.88
CA LYS A 125 -22.50 -40.04 -30.47
C LYS A 125 -23.27 -41.16 -29.76
N THR A 126 -23.35 -41.14 -28.43
CA THR A 126 -24.08 -42.17 -27.67
C THR A 126 -25.60 -42.04 -27.86
N THR A 127 -26.16 -40.83 -27.82
CA THR A 127 -27.60 -40.59 -28.07
C THR A 127 -28.03 -41.07 -29.45
N THR A 128 -27.24 -40.81 -30.50
CA THR A 128 -27.55 -41.26 -31.87
C THR A 128 -27.61 -42.78 -31.98
N LYS A 129 -26.79 -43.52 -31.21
CA LYS A 129 -26.82 -44.99 -31.20
C LYS A 129 -28.05 -45.57 -30.52
N PHE A 130 -28.61 -44.90 -29.50
CA PHE A 130 -29.79 -45.37 -28.78
C PHE A 130 -31.12 -45.04 -29.47
N GLN A 131 -31.13 -44.12 -30.44
CA GLN A 131 -32.32 -43.73 -31.20
C GLN A 131 -32.55 -44.58 -32.47
N LYS A 132 -31.72 -45.60 -32.70
CA LYS A 132 -31.72 -46.44 -33.90
C LYS A 132 -31.97 -47.89 -33.54
#